data_AF-A0A956BNY0-F1
#
_entry.id   AF-A0A956BNY0-F1
#
_cell.length_a   1.000
_cell.length_b   1.000
_cell.length_c   1.000
_cell.angle_alpha   90.00
_cell.angle_beta   90.00
_cell.angle_gamma   90.00
#
_symmetry.space_group_name_H-M   'P 1'
#
loop_
_entity.id
_entity.type
_entity.pdbx_description
1 polymer ?
#
loop_
_entity_poly.entity_id
_entity_poly.type
_entity_poly.pdbx_seq_one_letter_code
_entity_poly.pdbx_strand_id
1 'polypeptide(L)'
;MLRPAFLLLLAGCTPDPSSVDVCDLEPQGCPECYSGEVECTYGDTTVVAGSCGTCQAEEALFVALCEAGVTATVGEVEAGRTAPGSLVVASCVQTYDRLMLYTTPDLTPHLEALAALDELQSRLGHEVSKATPWAGQLRRHARAATARSSTAIEGYHVSAEVAAAVVEGRVVAADRDQRVVAGYALAMQHVAVLADDPGFRWSDRLLLDLHFEACASEPTGSPGRWRTGPVLVTAPGGGVAYRAPAAEEVPALMGELVGWLSEDLGTPVVVRAAMAHLHLVSIHPFRDGNGRMSRILQSLVLARDGVLSPELGSIEEDLARDTGRYYDVLRQVQGGRYQPERSADPWLAFCIEAHRVQAGERIATLDRAARRWAALEELVAARGWPDRLVIALEQSLVDGVDRAWYSTEVEVSPATASADLRRLMDAGLIAREGRGRDTPSLAGPQLRERVAAAGGA
;
A
#
# COMPACT_ATOMS: atom_id res chain seq x y z
N MET A 1 21.63 44.16 -44.81
CA MET A 1 21.01 42.88 -44.43
C MET A 1 21.88 42.31 -43.32
N LEU A 2 21.39 42.37 -42.09
CA LEU A 2 22.10 41.84 -40.91
C LEU A 2 21.84 40.33 -40.85
N ARG A 3 22.93 39.56 -40.73
CA ARG A 3 22.91 38.09 -40.59
C ARG A 3 22.36 37.73 -39.20
N PRO A 4 21.54 36.68 -39.04
CA PRO A 4 21.29 36.13 -37.72
C PRO A 4 22.53 35.33 -37.28
N ALA A 5 23.17 35.76 -36.19
CA ALA A 5 24.17 34.96 -35.48
C ALA A 5 23.45 34.22 -34.35
N PHE A 6 23.70 32.92 -34.20
CA PHE A 6 23.26 32.17 -33.02
C PHE A 6 24.31 32.32 -31.92
N LEU A 7 23.87 32.63 -30.70
CA LEU A 7 24.72 32.69 -29.53
C LEU A 7 24.22 31.62 -28.54
N LEU A 8 25.02 30.58 -28.30
CA LEU A 8 24.76 29.62 -27.22
C LEU A 8 25.37 30.17 -25.93
N LEU A 9 24.57 30.31 -24.87
CA LEU A 9 25.06 30.70 -23.54
C LEU A 9 24.92 29.51 -22.58
N LEU A 10 26.06 29.07 -22.04
CA LEU A 10 26.14 28.02 -21.03
C LEU A 10 25.86 28.61 -19.64
N ALA A 11 24.94 28.01 -18.89
CA ALA A 11 24.64 28.44 -17.52
C ALA A 11 25.74 27.94 -16.57
N GLY A 12 26.47 28.87 -15.91
CA GLY A 12 27.35 28.53 -14.78
C GLY A 12 28.75 29.15 -14.77
N CYS A 13 29.16 29.88 -15.81
CA CYS A 13 30.43 30.62 -15.81
C CYS A 13 30.17 32.10 -16.04
N THR A 14 30.73 32.98 -15.20
CA THR A 14 30.97 34.37 -15.59
C THR A 14 31.94 34.36 -16.79
N PRO A 15 31.58 34.83 -17.98
CA PRO A 15 32.51 34.80 -19.10
C PRO A 15 33.45 36.01 -19.01
N ASP A 16 34.75 35.74 -19.09
CA ASP A 16 35.66 36.64 -19.76
C ASP A 16 35.24 36.66 -21.24
N PRO A 17 34.85 37.81 -21.82
CA PRO A 17 34.27 37.91 -23.17
C PRO A 17 35.28 37.61 -24.30
N SER A 18 36.50 37.16 -23.98
CA SER A 18 37.55 36.85 -24.95
C SER A 18 37.67 35.38 -25.36
N SER A 19 36.87 34.46 -24.78
CA SER A 19 37.02 33.00 -25.01
C SER A 19 35.82 32.30 -25.67
N VAL A 20 34.84 33.05 -26.19
CA VAL A 20 33.71 32.46 -26.94
C VAL A 20 33.99 32.60 -28.43
N ASP A 21 34.43 31.52 -29.07
CA ASP A 21 34.58 31.48 -30.54
C ASP A 21 33.20 31.40 -31.20
N VAL A 22 32.92 32.39 -32.04
CA VAL A 22 31.69 32.49 -32.83
C VAL A 22 31.86 31.68 -34.10
N CYS A 23 31.02 30.68 -34.33
CA CYS A 23 31.02 29.93 -35.60
C CYS A 23 30.40 30.77 -36.72
N ASP A 24 31.22 31.21 -37.67
CA ASP A 24 30.76 31.86 -38.91
C ASP A 24 30.34 30.80 -39.95
N LEU A 25 29.04 30.74 -40.26
CA LEU A 25 28.50 29.94 -41.37
C LEU A 25 28.29 30.85 -42.60
N GLU A 26 29.02 30.61 -43.70
CA GLU A 26 28.81 31.29 -44.98
C GLU A 26 27.81 30.52 -45.87
N PRO A 27 26.76 31.17 -46.41
CA PRO A 27 25.83 30.50 -47.32
C PRO A 27 26.19 30.79 -48.80
N GLN A 28 26.42 29.73 -49.59
CA GLN A 28 26.26 29.79 -51.05
C GLN A 28 25.02 28.99 -51.47
N GLY A 29 24.27 29.54 -52.43
CA GLY A 29 22.86 29.21 -52.66
C GLY A 29 22.55 27.87 -53.33
N CYS A 30 21.51 27.21 -52.78
CA CYS A 30 20.58 26.22 -53.37
C CYS A 30 21.17 24.90 -53.94
N PRO A 31 20.41 23.79 -54.11
CA PRO A 31 19.27 23.25 -53.36
C PRO A 31 19.45 21.77 -52.90
N GLU A 32 20.62 21.14 -53.02
CA GLU A 32 20.80 19.71 -52.72
C GLU A 32 22.05 19.42 -51.87
N CYS A 33 21.82 18.82 -50.70
CA CYS A 33 22.71 17.95 -49.91
C CYS A 33 24.11 18.45 -49.51
N TYR A 34 24.25 18.89 -48.25
CA TYR A 34 25.55 18.89 -47.55
C TYR A 34 25.66 17.61 -46.69
N SER A 35 26.78 16.89 -46.84
CA SER A 35 27.25 15.89 -45.87
C SER A 35 28.52 16.45 -45.23
N GLY A 36 28.39 17.03 -44.04
CA GLY A 36 29.51 17.58 -43.29
C GLY A 36 29.37 17.24 -41.81
N GLU A 37 30.48 16.83 -41.21
CA GLU A 37 30.60 16.62 -39.77
C GLU A 37 30.94 17.95 -39.08
N VAL A 38 30.21 18.28 -38.01
CA VAL A 38 30.46 19.44 -37.15
C VAL A 38 31.16 18.94 -35.90
N GLU A 39 32.37 19.42 -35.66
CA GLU A 39 33.18 19.09 -34.50
C GLU A 39 33.16 20.27 -33.52
N CYS A 40 32.72 20.04 -32.29
CA CYS A 40 32.70 21.02 -31.22
C CYS A 40 33.49 20.51 -30.01
N THR A 41 34.40 21.33 -29.52
CA THR A 41 35.29 20.98 -28.41
C THR A 41 35.01 21.85 -27.19
N TYR A 42 34.83 21.22 -26.02
CA TYR A 42 34.68 21.89 -24.73
C TYR A 42 35.63 21.27 -23.70
N GLY A 43 36.61 22.05 -23.22
CA GLY A 43 37.70 21.50 -22.39
C GLY A 43 38.47 20.41 -23.14
N ASP A 44 38.60 19.23 -22.53
CA ASP A 44 39.25 18.05 -23.14
C ASP A 44 38.27 17.14 -23.93
N THR A 45 37.00 17.55 -24.06
CA THR A 45 35.96 16.72 -24.70
C THR A 45 35.61 17.27 -26.07
N THR A 46 35.71 16.41 -27.09
CA THR A 46 35.35 16.74 -28.47
C THR A 46 34.15 15.91 -28.92
N VAL A 47 33.12 16.58 -29.45
CA VAL A 47 31.91 15.94 -29.98
C VAL A 47 31.84 16.21 -31.48
N VAL A 48 31.75 15.15 -32.28
CA VAL A 48 31.60 15.21 -33.74
C VAL A 48 30.20 14.74 -34.11
N ALA A 49 29.41 15.60 -34.76
CA ALA A 49 28.07 15.28 -35.23
C ALA A 49 27.97 15.44 -36.75
N GLY A 50 27.73 14.34 -37.47
CA GLY A 50 27.39 14.37 -38.89
C GLY A 50 25.89 14.54 -39.09
N SER A 51 25.47 15.40 -40.03
CA SER A 51 24.06 15.50 -40.43
C SER A 51 23.88 15.20 -41.91
N CYS A 52 22.79 14.50 -42.26
CA CYS A 52 22.24 14.49 -43.61
C CYS A 52 20.85 15.15 -43.57
N GLY A 53 20.63 16.08 -44.48
CA GLY A 53 19.57 17.07 -44.40
C GLY A 53 18.17 16.53 -44.62
N THR A 54 17.39 16.51 -43.54
CA THR A 54 15.99 16.98 -43.46
C THR A 54 15.59 16.98 -41.99
N CYS A 55 15.61 18.16 -41.35
CA CYS A 55 15.26 18.41 -39.93
C CYS A 55 16.21 17.78 -38.89
N GLN A 56 16.34 18.39 -37.70
CA GLN A 56 16.99 17.86 -36.48
C GLN A 56 18.49 18.15 -36.22
N ALA A 57 19.10 19.18 -36.82
CA ALA A 57 20.43 19.61 -36.36
C ALA A 57 20.40 20.20 -34.92
N GLU A 58 19.32 20.92 -34.57
CA GLU A 58 19.12 21.54 -33.26
C GLU A 58 18.85 20.51 -32.16
N GLU A 59 18.00 19.51 -32.43
CA GLU A 59 17.71 18.42 -31.50
C GLU A 59 18.93 17.51 -31.30
N ALA A 60 19.68 17.18 -32.35
CA ALA A 60 20.84 16.28 -32.22
C ALA A 60 21.97 16.92 -31.37
N LEU A 61 22.23 18.22 -31.54
CA LEU A 61 23.23 18.93 -30.76
C LEU A 61 22.77 19.16 -29.31
N PHE A 62 21.48 19.47 -29.09
CA PHE A 62 20.90 19.62 -27.76
C PHE A 62 20.90 18.31 -26.97
N VAL A 63 20.51 17.20 -27.60
CA VAL A 63 20.53 15.86 -26.99
C VAL A 63 21.95 15.43 -26.65
N ALA A 64 22.91 15.62 -27.56
CA ALA A 64 24.32 15.26 -27.31
C ALA A 64 24.95 16.09 -26.16
N LEU A 65 24.58 17.37 -26.04
CA LEU A 65 25.03 18.24 -24.94
C LEU A 65 24.36 17.87 -23.60
N CYS A 66 23.07 17.53 -23.61
CA CYS A 66 22.37 17.04 -22.42
C CYS A 66 22.89 15.67 -21.93
N GLU A 67 23.20 14.75 -22.83
CA GLU A 67 23.83 13.45 -22.48
C GLU A 67 25.24 13.62 -21.91
N ALA A 68 25.96 14.68 -22.31
CA ALA A 68 27.25 15.08 -21.74
C ALA A 68 27.14 15.93 -20.45
N GLY A 69 25.92 16.20 -19.94
CA GLY A 69 25.69 16.96 -18.71
C GLY A 69 25.83 18.48 -18.86
N VAL A 70 25.78 19.01 -20.08
CA VAL A 70 25.91 20.44 -20.40
C VAL A 70 24.52 21.05 -20.63
N THR A 71 24.21 22.12 -19.88
CA THR A 71 22.94 22.84 -20.01
C THR A 71 22.98 23.83 -21.18
N ALA A 72 22.17 23.61 -22.22
CA ALA A 72 22.03 24.51 -23.37
C ALA A 72 20.57 24.99 -23.52
N THR A 73 20.35 26.12 -24.20
CA THR A 73 19.01 26.62 -24.58
C THR A 73 19.02 27.15 -26.01
N VAL A 74 17.93 26.96 -26.75
CA VAL A 74 17.70 27.54 -28.08
C VAL A 74 16.47 28.44 -28.02
N GLY A 75 16.55 29.67 -28.50
CA GLY A 75 15.43 30.63 -28.47
C GLY A 75 15.05 31.13 -29.86
N GLU A 76 13.74 31.17 -30.15
CA GLU A 76 13.17 31.85 -31.32
C GLU A 76 13.10 33.37 -31.09
N VAL A 77 13.40 34.16 -32.14
CA VAL A 77 13.41 35.63 -32.09
C VAL A 77 12.17 36.20 -32.78
N GLU A 78 11.27 36.85 -32.03
CA GLU A 78 10.27 37.77 -32.62
C GLU A 78 10.69 39.24 -32.48
N ALA A 79 10.55 39.97 -33.58
CA ALA A 79 11.11 41.31 -33.77
C ALA A 79 10.27 42.41 -33.08
N GLY A 80 10.80 42.97 -31.98
CA GLY A 80 10.25 44.16 -31.33
C GLY A 80 11.37 45.09 -30.85
N ARG A 81 11.36 46.34 -31.31
CA ARG A 81 12.44 47.33 -31.13
C ARG A 81 12.57 47.78 -29.67
N THR A 82 13.67 47.40 -29.02
CA THR A 82 14.28 48.14 -27.90
C THR A 82 15.78 48.33 -28.18
N ALA A 83 16.37 49.43 -27.66
CA ALA A 83 17.73 49.89 -27.98
C ALA A 83 18.83 48.85 -27.66
N PRO A 84 20.01 48.92 -28.31
CA PRO A 84 21.08 47.92 -28.11
C PRO A 84 21.64 48.04 -26.70
N GLY A 85 21.58 46.96 -25.92
CA GLY A 85 22.28 46.85 -24.64
C GLY A 85 21.43 46.83 -23.37
N SER A 86 20.11 46.66 -23.44
CA SER A 86 19.29 46.42 -22.23
C SER A 86 18.41 45.18 -22.40
N LEU A 87 18.81 44.08 -21.77
CA LEU A 87 18.02 42.86 -21.67
C LEU A 87 17.16 42.92 -20.40
N VAL A 88 15.83 42.85 -20.56
CA VAL A 88 14.92 42.50 -19.46
C VAL A 88 15.01 40.98 -19.31
N VAL A 89 15.61 40.53 -18.21
CA VAL A 89 15.64 39.11 -17.84
C VAL A 89 14.27 38.77 -17.25
N ALA A 90 13.39 38.17 -18.05
CA ALA A 90 12.28 37.40 -17.51
C ALA A 90 12.82 36.03 -17.12
N SER A 91 12.90 35.76 -15.81
CA SER A 91 13.27 34.43 -15.30
C SER A 91 12.17 33.44 -15.66
N CYS A 92 12.42 32.56 -16.64
CA CYS A 92 11.64 31.34 -16.81
C CYS A 92 12.53 30.19 -16.34
N VAL A 93 12.54 29.96 -15.02
CA VAL A 93 13.05 28.72 -14.45
C VAL A 93 12.00 27.66 -14.77
N GLN A 94 12.16 26.95 -15.87
CA GLN A 94 11.56 25.62 -16.00
C GLN A 94 12.62 24.61 -15.59
N THR A 95 12.83 24.46 -14.29
CA THR A 95 13.12 23.15 -13.72
C THR A 95 12.01 22.24 -14.23
N TYR A 96 12.34 21.27 -15.10
CA TYR A 96 11.46 20.12 -15.26
C TYR A 96 11.51 19.41 -13.91
N ASP A 97 10.61 19.83 -13.02
CA ASP A 97 10.31 19.15 -11.77
C ASP A 97 9.67 17.83 -12.17
N ARG A 98 10.51 16.85 -12.47
CA ARG A 98 10.06 15.52 -12.89
C ARG A 98 9.41 14.92 -11.67
N LEU A 99 8.07 14.90 -11.67
CA LEU A 99 7.28 14.34 -10.57
C LEU A 99 7.89 13.01 -10.15
N MET A 100 8.39 12.95 -8.92
CA MET A 100 9.00 11.74 -8.39
C MET A 100 7.94 10.77 -7.87
N LEU A 101 6.75 11.26 -7.52
CA LEU A 101 5.61 10.49 -7.00
C LEU A 101 4.32 10.87 -7.73
N TYR A 102 3.33 9.99 -7.68
CA TYR A 102 1.99 10.27 -8.22
C TYR A 102 1.35 11.44 -7.47
N THR A 103 0.74 12.37 -8.21
CA THR A 103 -0.02 13.49 -7.63
C THR A 103 -1.35 13.01 -7.08
N THR A 104 -1.75 13.50 -5.90
CA THR A 104 -3.09 13.26 -5.35
C THR A 104 -4.16 13.85 -6.29
N PRO A 105 -5.17 13.07 -6.72
CA PRO A 105 -6.24 13.57 -7.58
C PRO A 105 -7.07 14.69 -6.95
N ASP A 106 -7.81 15.44 -7.79
CA ASP A 106 -8.89 16.30 -7.31
C ASP A 106 -9.94 15.46 -6.59
N LEU A 107 -10.29 15.86 -5.37
CA LEU A 107 -11.22 15.13 -4.52
C LEU A 107 -12.68 15.48 -4.77
N THR A 108 -12.95 16.55 -5.54
CA THR A 108 -14.31 17.03 -5.83
C THR A 108 -15.26 15.90 -6.31
N PRO A 109 -14.87 15.01 -7.24
CA PRO A 109 -15.72 13.90 -7.67
C PRO A 109 -15.98 12.84 -6.60
N HIS A 110 -15.17 12.80 -5.55
CA HIS A 110 -15.15 11.74 -4.53
C HIS A 110 -15.79 12.17 -3.21
N LEU A 111 -16.17 13.44 -3.05
CA LEU A 111 -16.64 13.99 -1.77
C LEU A 111 -17.84 13.23 -1.20
N GLU A 112 -18.80 12.84 -2.03
CA GLU A 112 -19.97 12.07 -1.58
C GLU A 112 -19.58 10.67 -1.07
N ALA A 113 -18.69 9.98 -1.80
CA ALA A 113 -18.22 8.65 -1.40
C ALA A 113 -17.35 8.70 -0.14
N LEU A 114 -16.52 9.74 0.00
CA LEU A 114 -15.72 9.99 1.19
C LEU A 114 -16.60 10.30 2.40
N ALA A 115 -17.65 11.10 2.24
CA ALA A 115 -18.60 11.39 3.32
C ALA A 115 -19.36 10.12 3.76
N ALA A 116 -19.81 9.29 2.81
CA ALA A 116 -20.46 8.02 3.13
C ALA A 116 -19.50 7.04 3.84
N LEU A 117 -18.22 7.02 3.45
CA LEU A 117 -17.20 6.23 4.12
C LEU A 117 -16.94 6.73 5.55
N ASP A 118 -16.86 8.05 5.76
CA ASP A 118 -16.68 8.66 7.07
C ASP A 118 -17.82 8.31 8.04
N GLU A 119 -19.08 8.29 7.56
CA GLU A 119 -20.23 7.84 8.35
C GLU A 119 -20.09 6.36 8.78
N LEU A 120 -19.66 5.49 7.87
CA LEU A 120 -19.43 4.07 8.18
C LEU A 120 -18.27 3.89 9.16
N GLN A 121 -17.16 4.60 8.97
CA GLN A 121 -16.00 4.54 9.86
C GLN A 121 -16.35 5.05 11.25
N SER A 122 -17.12 6.15 11.35
CA SER A 122 -17.64 6.69 12.61
C SER A 122 -18.55 5.69 13.32
N ARG A 123 -19.48 5.04 12.61
CA ARG A 123 -20.32 3.98 13.18
C ARG A 123 -19.49 2.80 13.66
N LEU A 124 -18.54 2.34 12.85
CA LEU A 124 -17.66 1.23 13.18
C LEU A 124 -16.81 1.54 14.44
N GLY A 125 -16.24 2.75 14.51
CA GLY A 125 -15.52 3.23 15.68
C GLY A 125 -16.40 3.27 16.93
N HIS A 126 -17.63 3.77 16.81
CA HIS A 126 -18.59 3.78 17.92
C HIS A 126 -18.93 2.37 18.41
N GLU A 127 -19.27 1.43 17.52
CA GLU A 127 -19.59 0.05 17.90
C GLU A 127 -18.42 -0.68 18.57
N VAL A 128 -17.21 -0.45 18.07
CA VAL A 128 -15.99 -1.08 18.60
C VAL A 128 -15.52 -0.45 19.92
N SER A 129 -15.85 0.83 20.16
CA SER A 129 -15.56 1.52 21.42
C SER A 129 -16.39 1.00 22.59
N LYS A 130 -17.55 0.38 22.32
CA LYS A 130 -18.34 -0.28 23.36
C LYS A 130 -17.53 -1.46 23.89
N ALA A 131 -17.19 -1.44 25.18
CA ALA A 131 -16.45 -2.49 25.86
C ALA A 131 -17.29 -3.78 25.98
N THR A 132 -17.54 -4.43 24.84
CA THR A 132 -18.34 -5.64 24.75
C THR A 132 -17.46 -6.87 24.93
N PRO A 133 -17.97 -7.94 25.55
CA PRO A 133 -17.21 -9.19 25.74
C PRO A 133 -16.69 -9.82 24.43
N TRP A 134 -17.37 -9.57 23.30
CA TRP A 134 -17.03 -10.15 21.99
C TRP A 134 -16.09 -9.28 21.14
N ALA A 135 -15.84 -8.01 21.50
CA ALA A 135 -14.96 -7.12 20.74
C ALA A 135 -13.52 -7.64 20.65
N GLY A 136 -13.02 -8.26 21.72
CA GLY A 136 -11.69 -8.88 21.75
C GLY A 136 -11.57 -10.03 20.75
N GLN A 137 -12.56 -10.93 20.71
CA GLN A 137 -12.59 -12.05 19.77
C GLN A 137 -12.71 -11.57 18.31
N LEU A 138 -13.57 -10.59 18.05
CA LEU A 138 -13.71 -10.00 16.72
C LEU A 138 -12.39 -9.41 16.21
N ARG A 139 -11.67 -8.66 17.05
CA ARG A 139 -10.36 -8.10 16.69
C ARG A 139 -9.37 -9.21 16.34
N ARG A 140 -9.35 -10.32 17.09
CA ARG A 140 -8.49 -11.48 16.79
C ARG A 140 -8.84 -12.12 15.44
N HIS A 141 -10.13 -12.33 15.16
CA HIS A 141 -10.57 -12.85 13.86
C HIS A 141 -10.26 -11.90 12.72
N ALA A 142 -10.46 -10.60 12.90
CA ALA A 142 -10.13 -9.59 11.91
C ALA A 142 -8.63 -9.59 11.60
N ARG A 143 -7.75 -9.72 12.62
CA ARG A 143 -6.29 -9.85 12.41
C ARG A 143 -5.95 -11.09 11.59
N ALA A 144 -6.51 -12.24 11.95
CA ALA A 144 -6.27 -13.49 11.23
C ALA A 144 -6.78 -13.44 9.79
N ALA A 145 -7.98 -12.91 9.57
CA ALA A 145 -8.58 -12.74 8.26
C ALA A 145 -7.78 -11.77 7.39
N THR A 146 -7.30 -10.66 7.96
CA THR A 146 -6.44 -9.68 7.29
C THR A 146 -5.13 -10.32 6.84
N ALA A 147 -4.42 -11.00 7.75
CA ALA A 147 -3.16 -11.66 7.42
C ALA A 147 -3.33 -12.73 6.34
N ARG A 148 -4.32 -13.62 6.50
CA ARG A 148 -4.63 -14.66 5.53
C ARG A 148 -4.98 -14.09 4.15
N SER A 149 -5.83 -13.06 4.11
CA SER A 149 -6.31 -12.49 2.83
C SER A 149 -5.19 -11.76 2.09
N SER A 150 -4.37 -11.00 2.83
CA SER A 150 -3.20 -10.33 2.26
C SER A 150 -2.20 -11.32 1.66
N THR A 151 -1.95 -12.44 2.33
CA THR A 151 -1.03 -13.46 1.79
C THR A 151 -1.68 -14.28 0.66
N ALA A 152 -3.00 -14.48 0.68
CA ALA A 152 -3.71 -15.20 -0.38
C ALA A 152 -3.66 -14.48 -1.74
N ILE A 153 -3.61 -13.14 -1.75
CA ILE A 153 -3.39 -12.34 -2.96
C ILE A 153 -2.08 -12.73 -3.67
N GLU A 154 -1.05 -13.08 -2.91
CA GLU A 154 0.26 -13.49 -3.42
C GLU A 154 0.35 -15.02 -3.68
N GLY A 155 -0.75 -15.76 -3.50
CA GLY A 155 -0.84 -17.19 -3.79
C GLY A 155 -0.53 -18.14 -2.62
N TYR A 156 -0.44 -17.64 -1.38
CA TYR A 156 -0.29 -18.50 -0.19
C TYR A 156 -1.64 -18.92 0.35
N HIS A 157 -1.80 -20.19 0.71
CA HIS A 157 -3.10 -20.76 1.09
C HIS A 157 -3.06 -21.40 2.47
N VAL A 158 -3.78 -20.79 3.42
CA VAL A 158 -3.96 -21.30 4.79
C VAL A 158 -5.44 -21.26 5.13
N SER A 159 -5.96 -22.29 5.80
CA SER A 159 -7.37 -22.30 6.24
C SER A 159 -7.64 -21.21 7.29
N ALA A 160 -8.89 -20.79 7.44
CA ALA A 160 -9.30 -19.81 8.46
C ALA A 160 -8.82 -20.19 9.86
N GLU A 161 -9.07 -21.45 10.23
CA GLU A 161 -8.80 -22.02 11.54
C GLU A 161 -7.30 -22.05 11.83
N VAL A 162 -6.48 -22.46 10.85
CA VAL A 162 -5.03 -22.50 10.99
C VAL A 162 -4.45 -21.09 11.04
N ALA A 163 -4.93 -20.16 10.20
CA ALA A 163 -4.49 -18.77 10.25
C ALA A 163 -4.77 -18.12 11.61
N ALA A 164 -5.98 -18.32 12.16
CA ALA A 164 -6.32 -17.84 13.50
C ALA A 164 -5.41 -18.44 14.57
N ALA A 165 -5.16 -19.75 14.52
CA ALA A 165 -4.29 -20.42 15.48
C ALA A 165 -2.82 -19.95 15.40
N VAL A 166 -2.31 -19.69 14.19
CA VAL A 166 -0.96 -19.17 13.96
C VAL A 166 -0.83 -17.74 14.48
N VAL A 167 -1.77 -16.87 14.13
CA VAL A 167 -1.75 -15.44 14.52
C VAL A 167 -1.89 -15.28 16.04
N GLU A 168 -2.64 -16.16 16.70
CA GLU A 168 -2.78 -16.17 18.16
C GLU A 168 -1.63 -16.89 18.88
N GLY A 169 -0.67 -17.47 18.15
CA GLY A 169 0.44 -18.23 18.74
C GLY A 169 0.02 -19.55 19.38
N ARG A 170 -1.20 -20.05 19.11
CA ARG A 170 -1.70 -21.34 19.58
C ARG A 170 -0.99 -22.52 18.91
N VAL A 171 -0.51 -22.33 17.69
CA VAL A 171 0.28 -23.31 16.96
C VAL A 171 1.56 -22.69 16.40
N VAL A 172 2.61 -23.50 16.33
CA VAL A 172 3.84 -23.11 15.64
C VAL A 172 3.61 -23.30 14.14
N ALA A 173 3.91 -22.26 13.36
CA ALA A 173 3.81 -22.30 11.90
C ALA A 173 4.68 -23.43 11.31
N ALA A 174 4.03 -24.46 10.79
CA ALA A 174 4.70 -25.70 10.38
C ALA A 174 5.29 -25.61 8.97
N ASP A 175 4.57 -25.00 8.04
CA ASP A 175 4.95 -24.92 6.62
C ASP A 175 5.25 -23.48 6.17
N ARG A 176 5.59 -23.32 4.88
CA ARG A 176 5.97 -22.04 4.29
C ARG A 176 4.82 -21.04 4.35
N ASP A 177 3.62 -21.44 3.96
CA ASP A 177 2.46 -20.56 3.86
C ASP A 177 2.03 -20.07 5.25
N GLN A 178 2.05 -20.96 6.25
CA GLN A 178 1.82 -20.60 7.65
C GLN A 178 2.85 -19.61 8.17
N ARG A 179 4.13 -19.77 7.81
CA ARG A 179 5.20 -18.83 8.22
C ARG A 179 5.03 -17.46 7.56
N VAL A 180 4.56 -17.41 6.32
CA VAL A 180 4.27 -16.15 5.62
C VAL A 180 3.07 -15.43 6.26
N VAL A 181 2.02 -16.16 6.63
CA VAL A 181 0.90 -15.61 7.42
C VAL A 181 1.39 -15.06 8.76
N ALA A 182 2.24 -15.81 9.48
CA ALA A 182 2.81 -15.38 10.76
C ALA A 182 3.65 -14.10 10.61
N GLY A 183 4.49 -14.00 9.58
CA GLY A 183 5.30 -12.82 9.30
C GLY A 183 4.46 -11.59 9.02
N TYR A 184 3.42 -11.71 8.17
CA TYR A 184 2.50 -10.60 7.92
C TYR A 184 1.80 -10.14 9.20
N ALA A 185 1.31 -11.09 10.00
CA ALA A 185 0.65 -10.77 11.26
C ALA A 185 1.57 -10.07 12.27
N LEU A 186 2.86 -10.46 12.31
CA LEU A 186 3.87 -9.81 13.14
C LEU A 186 4.07 -8.35 12.72
N ALA A 187 4.20 -8.07 11.41
CA ALA A 187 4.34 -6.70 10.90
C ALA A 187 3.09 -5.86 11.23
N MET A 188 1.89 -6.42 11.09
CA MET A 188 0.65 -5.72 11.46
C MET A 188 0.52 -5.49 12.97
N GLN A 189 1.05 -6.39 13.80
CA GLN A 189 1.13 -6.17 15.24
C GLN A 189 2.08 -5.00 15.56
N HIS A 190 3.21 -4.90 14.87
CA HIS A 190 4.10 -3.75 14.99
C HIS A 190 3.41 -2.46 14.56
N VAL A 191 2.68 -2.45 13.44
CA VAL A 191 1.85 -1.32 13.02
C VAL A 191 0.85 -0.89 14.11
N ALA A 192 0.18 -1.85 14.77
CA ALA A 192 -0.75 -1.53 15.85
C ALA A 192 -0.08 -0.87 17.06
N VAL A 193 1.17 -1.24 17.38
CA VAL A 193 1.97 -0.59 18.44
C VAL A 193 2.41 0.82 18.03
N LEU A 194 2.69 1.05 16.76
CA LEU A 194 3.11 2.36 16.25
C LEU A 194 1.95 3.37 16.11
N ALA A 195 0.71 2.89 16.14
CA ALA A 195 -0.49 3.69 15.85
C ALA A 195 -0.59 4.94 16.75
N ASP A 196 -0.33 4.81 18.05
CA ASP A 196 -0.44 5.87 19.05
C ASP A 196 0.91 6.25 19.69
N ASP A 197 2.03 5.74 19.17
CA ASP A 197 3.37 6.05 19.69
C ASP A 197 3.71 7.55 19.48
N PRO A 198 3.96 8.34 20.54
CA PRO A 198 4.37 9.74 20.43
C PRO A 198 5.79 9.90 19.83
N GLY A 199 6.62 8.86 19.93
CA GLY A 199 7.97 8.80 19.37
C GLY A 199 8.01 8.46 17.88
N PHE A 200 6.88 8.10 17.27
CA PHE A 200 6.80 7.66 15.89
C PHE A 200 7.40 8.66 14.90
N ARG A 201 8.21 8.17 13.96
CA ARG A 201 8.75 8.93 12.83
C ARG A 201 8.77 8.06 11.58
N TRP A 202 8.36 8.62 10.45
CA TRP A 202 8.59 7.98 9.15
C TRP A 202 10.08 7.96 8.85
N SER A 203 10.55 6.80 8.38
CA SER A 203 11.94 6.63 7.96
C SER A 203 12.05 5.43 7.03
N ASP A 204 13.11 5.41 6.21
CA ASP A 204 13.47 4.22 5.44
C ASP A 204 13.59 2.99 6.35
N ARG A 205 14.21 3.17 7.53
CA ARG A 205 14.46 2.07 8.45
C ARG A 205 13.17 1.41 8.92
N LEU A 206 12.14 2.20 9.23
CA LEU A 206 10.82 1.69 9.60
C LEU A 206 10.24 0.79 8.48
N LEU A 207 10.31 1.24 7.22
CA LEU A 207 9.79 0.47 6.09
C LEU A 207 10.60 -0.82 5.86
N LEU A 208 11.91 -0.76 6.05
CA LEU A 208 12.80 -1.92 5.98
C LEU A 208 12.50 -2.93 7.10
N ASP A 209 12.26 -2.48 8.33
CA ASP A 209 11.96 -3.34 9.48
C ASP A 209 10.61 -4.05 9.32
N LEU A 210 9.56 -3.32 8.91
CA LEU A 210 8.27 -3.92 8.60
C LEU A 210 8.35 -4.94 7.45
N HIS A 211 9.16 -4.65 6.43
CA HIS A 211 9.39 -5.61 5.34
C HIS A 211 10.15 -6.85 5.83
N PHE A 212 11.14 -6.68 6.70
CA PHE A 212 11.86 -7.79 7.31
C PHE A 212 10.90 -8.69 8.09
N GLU A 213 10.07 -8.13 8.96
CA GLU A 213 9.07 -8.87 9.74
C GLU A 213 8.10 -9.64 8.84
N ALA A 214 7.58 -8.98 7.80
CA ALA A 214 6.63 -9.57 6.87
C ALA A 214 7.21 -10.72 6.01
N CYS A 215 8.52 -10.68 5.73
CA CYS A 215 9.15 -11.55 4.73
C CYS A 215 10.32 -12.39 5.27
N ALA A 216 10.61 -12.38 6.58
CA ALA A 216 11.76 -13.08 7.17
C ALA A 216 11.83 -14.57 6.85
N SER A 217 10.69 -15.23 6.62
CA SER A 217 10.63 -16.64 6.23
C SER A 217 11.06 -16.91 4.77
N GLU A 218 11.38 -15.87 4.00
CA GLU A 218 11.69 -15.92 2.57
C GLU A 218 13.05 -15.26 2.27
N PRO A 219 14.16 -15.86 2.74
CA PRO A 219 15.48 -15.23 2.74
C PRO A 219 16.03 -14.91 1.34
N THR A 220 15.57 -15.62 0.30
CA THR A 220 15.94 -15.35 -1.10
C THR A 220 15.43 -14.02 -1.61
N GLY A 221 14.42 -13.43 -0.95
CA GLY A 221 13.89 -12.09 -1.23
C GLY A 221 14.72 -10.95 -0.64
N SER A 222 15.81 -11.24 0.08
CA SER A 222 16.59 -10.26 0.86
C SER A 222 15.72 -9.37 1.77
N PRO A 223 14.97 -9.94 2.73
CA PRO A 223 14.08 -9.18 3.61
C PRO A 223 14.81 -8.02 4.31
N GLY A 224 14.11 -6.88 4.44
CA GLY A 224 14.63 -5.66 5.03
C GLY A 224 15.76 -4.94 4.27
N ARG A 225 15.88 -5.14 2.95
CA ARG A 225 16.83 -4.41 2.10
C ARG A 225 16.20 -3.97 0.79
N TRP A 226 16.58 -2.80 0.30
CA TRP A 226 16.27 -2.37 -1.07
C TRP A 226 16.86 -3.34 -2.08
N ARG A 227 16.16 -3.54 -3.19
CA ARG A 227 16.66 -4.34 -4.31
C ARG A 227 17.87 -3.67 -4.96
N THR A 228 18.83 -4.49 -5.39
CA THR A 228 20.02 -4.04 -6.13
C THR A 228 19.97 -4.38 -7.61
N GLY A 229 18.81 -4.86 -8.10
CA GLY A 229 18.62 -5.28 -9.48
C GLY A 229 17.21 -4.99 -9.98
N PRO A 230 16.96 -5.19 -11.29
CA PRO A 230 15.66 -4.92 -11.88
C PRO A 230 14.60 -5.89 -11.36
N VAL A 231 13.36 -5.42 -11.26
CA VAL A 231 12.18 -6.25 -11.01
C VAL A 231 11.14 -6.02 -12.10
N LEU A 232 10.60 -7.12 -12.60
CA LEU A 232 9.50 -7.16 -13.56
C LEU A 232 8.35 -7.92 -12.91
N VAL A 233 7.17 -7.30 -12.89
CA VAL A 233 5.95 -8.00 -12.46
C VAL A 233 5.42 -8.76 -13.66
N THR A 234 5.12 -10.04 -13.47
CA THR A 234 4.65 -10.93 -14.55
C THR A 234 3.12 -10.96 -14.59
N ALA A 235 2.52 -10.97 -15.79
CA ALA A 235 1.07 -11.12 -15.93
C ALA A 235 0.62 -12.58 -15.73
N PRO A 236 -0.63 -12.81 -15.30
CA PRO A 236 -1.24 -14.15 -15.40
C PRO A 236 -1.20 -14.64 -16.87
N GLY A 237 -0.54 -15.77 -17.13
CA GLY A 237 -0.34 -16.31 -18.48
C GLY A 237 1.03 -16.01 -19.11
N GLY A 238 1.91 -15.27 -18.42
CA GLY A 238 3.26 -14.95 -18.86
C GLY A 238 3.39 -13.55 -19.48
N GLY A 239 4.63 -13.07 -19.59
CA GLY A 239 4.95 -11.72 -20.10
C GLY A 239 5.03 -10.66 -18.99
N VAL A 240 5.62 -9.51 -19.32
CA VAL A 240 5.83 -8.40 -18.37
C VAL A 240 4.55 -7.58 -18.24
N ALA A 241 3.93 -7.62 -17.07
CA ALA A 241 2.80 -6.76 -16.70
C ALA A 241 3.24 -5.35 -16.30
N TYR A 242 4.38 -5.24 -15.61
CA TYR A 242 4.89 -3.95 -15.13
C TYR A 242 6.42 -3.95 -14.99
N ARG A 243 7.03 -2.83 -15.36
CA ARG A 243 8.46 -2.55 -15.20
C ARG A 243 8.66 -1.48 -14.12
N ALA A 244 9.25 -1.88 -13.00
CA ALA A 244 9.63 -0.97 -11.93
C ALA A 244 10.77 -0.01 -12.38
N PRO A 245 11.00 1.11 -11.66
CA PRO A 245 12.16 1.98 -11.86
C PRO A 245 13.50 1.25 -11.85
N ALA A 246 14.57 1.91 -12.28
CA ALA A 246 15.92 1.37 -12.13
C ALA A 246 16.24 1.16 -10.63
N ALA A 247 17.09 0.19 -10.29
CA ALA A 247 17.39 -0.11 -8.89
C ALA A 247 18.12 1.05 -8.19
N GLU A 248 18.89 1.80 -8.97
CA GLU A 248 19.67 2.97 -8.59
C GLU A 248 18.77 4.16 -8.21
N GLU A 249 17.54 4.21 -8.74
CA GLU A 249 16.55 5.25 -8.42
C GLU A 249 15.79 4.96 -7.12
N VAL A 250 15.77 3.70 -6.66
CA VAL A 250 14.96 3.28 -5.49
C VAL A 250 15.28 4.07 -4.23
N PRO A 251 16.55 4.29 -3.81
CA PRO A 251 16.84 5.06 -2.61
C PRO A 251 16.29 6.49 -2.66
N ALA A 252 16.39 7.17 -3.81
CA ALA A 252 15.88 8.52 -3.96
C ALA A 252 14.34 8.55 -3.93
N LEU A 253 13.67 7.65 -4.66
CA LEU A 253 12.21 7.54 -4.68
C LEU A 253 11.62 7.17 -3.31
N MET A 254 12.30 6.31 -2.55
CA MET A 254 11.87 5.96 -1.19
C MET A 254 12.09 7.12 -0.22
N GLY A 255 13.19 7.87 -0.38
CA GLY A 255 13.42 9.12 0.37
C GLY A 255 12.31 10.13 0.14
N GLU A 256 11.89 10.34 -1.11
CA GLU A 256 10.74 11.19 -1.46
C GLU A 256 9.44 10.67 -0.85
N LEU A 257 9.17 9.36 -0.93
CA LEU A 257 7.98 8.77 -0.31
C LEU A 257 7.97 8.98 1.22
N VAL A 258 9.11 8.80 1.89
CA VAL A 258 9.24 9.04 3.34
C VAL A 258 9.05 10.53 3.67
N GLY A 259 9.59 11.43 2.85
CA GLY A 259 9.34 12.87 2.94
C GLY A 259 7.85 13.18 2.84
N TRP A 260 7.21 12.71 1.77
CA TRP A 260 5.78 12.86 1.52
C TRP A 260 4.90 12.30 2.65
N LEU A 261 5.26 11.14 3.22
CA LEU A 261 4.55 10.54 4.37
C LEU A 261 4.66 11.40 5.64
N SER A 262 5.73 12.19 5.76
CA SER A 262 5.99 13.06 6.91
C SER A 262 5.29 14.40 6.84
N GLU A 263 4.73 14.76 5.68
CA GLU A 263 4.01 16.01 5.47
C GLU A 263 2.56 15.92 5.95
N ASP A 264 2.07 17.00 6.58
CA ASP A 264 0.64 17.19 6.77
C ASP A 264 0.05 17.87 5.54
N LEU A 265 -0.58 17.06 4.70
CA LEU A 265 -1.17 17.50 3.43
C LEU A 265 -2.61 18.01 3.59
N GLY A 266 -3.20 17.96 4.79
CA GLY A 266 -4.61 18.30 5.02
C GLY A 266 -5.60 17.46 4.21
N THR A 267 -5.17 16.31 3.68
CA THR A 267 -6.00 15.38 2.90
C THR A 267 -6.62 14.32 3.81
N PRO A 268 -7.83 13.82 3.49
CA PRO A 268 -8.44 12.73 4.26
C PRO A 268 -7.52 11.52 4.32
N VAL A 269 -7.36 10.90 5.48
CA VAL A 269 -6.39 9.81 5.68
C VAL A 269 -6.59 8.63 4.73
N VAL A 270 -7.83 8.30 4.36
CA VAL A 270 -8.10 7.22 3.41
C VAL A 270 -7.48 7.52 2.03
N VAL A 271 -7.52 8.78 1.60
CA VAL A 271 -6.84 9.24 0.38
C VAL A 271 -5.33 9.08 0.54
N ARG A 272 -4.78 9.55 1.66
CA ARG A 272 -3.34 9.46 1.97
C ARG A 272 -2.87 8.00 2.00
N ALA A 273 -3.65 7.10 2.60
CA ALA A 273 -3.35 5.68 2.66
C ALA A 273 -3.41 5.02 1.28
N ALA A 274 -4.40 5.37 0.45
CA ALA A 274 -4.48 4.90 -0.93
C ALA A 274 -3.26 5.35 -1.75
N MET A 275 -2.85 6.61 -1.63
CA MET A 275 -1.68 7.13 -2.34
C MET A 275 -0.38 6.47 -1.84
N ALA A 276 -0.22 6.27 -0.53
CA ALA A 276 0.94 5.57 0.03
C ALA A 276 1.07 4.15 -0.52
N HIS A 277 -0.05 3.43 -0.66
CA HIS A 277 -0.09 2.12 -1.31
C HIS A 277 0.42 2.23 -2.76
N LEU A 278 -0.17 3.14 -3.55
CA LEU A 278 0.14 3.30 -4.97
C LEU A 278 1.62 3.65 -5.19
N HIS A 279 2.16 4.57 -4.38
CA HIS A 279 3.56 4.97 -4.44
C HIS A 279 4.47 3.77 -4.21
N LEU A 280 4.31 3.04 -3.09
CA LEU A 280 5.18 1.91 -2.76
C LEU A 280 5.09 0.79 -3.79
N VAL A 281 3.86 0.39 -4.19
CA VAL A 281 3.68 -0.72 -5.14
C VAL A 281 4.22 -0.38 -6.54
N SER A 282 4.23 0.91 -6.90
CA SER A 282 4.78 1.39 -8.17
C SER A 282 6.30 1.56 -8.15
N ILE A 283 6.88 2.07 -7.06
CA ILE A 283 8.34 2.14 -6.88
C ILE A 283 8.93 0.71 -6.82
N HIS A 284 8.19 -0.21 -6.19
CA HIS A 284 8.54 -1.62 -6.07
C HIS A 284 9.97 -1.82 -5.48
N PRO A 285 10.23 -1.30 -4.27
CA PRO A 285 11.59 -1.12 -3.75
C PRO A 285 12.27 -2.43 -3.30
N PHE A 286 11.52 -3.52 -3.16
CA PHE A 286 12.02 -4.81 -2.69
C PHE A 286 12.12 -5.83 -3.83
N ARG A 287 12.92 -6.88 -3.64
CA ARG A 287 13.02 -8.00 -4.60
C ARG A 287 11.74 -8.84 -4.63
N ASP A 288 11.08 -8.97 -3.48
CA ASP A 288 9.80 -9.67 -3.29
C ASP A 288 9.06 -8.97 -2.12
N GLY A 289 7.78 -9.28 -1.90
CA GLY A 289 7.02 -8.76 -0.76
C GLY A 289 6.42 -7.36 -0.94
N ASN A 290 6.58 -6.75 -2.13
CA ASN A 290 6.10 -5.38 -2.40
C ASN A 290 4.58 -5.21 -2.21
N GLY A 291 3.78 -6.17 -2.66
CA GLY A 291 2.32 -6.13 -2.47
C GLY A 291 1.92 -6.23 -0.98
N ARG A 292 2.58 -7.12 -0.22
CA ARG A 292 2.37 -7.21 1.23
C ARG A 292 2.76 -5.91 1.92
N MET A 293 3.91 -5.33 1.57
CA MET A 293 4.36 -4.07 2.16
C MET A 293 3.50 -2.87 1.79
N SER A 294 2.91 -2.81 0.59
CA SER A 294 2.03 -1.69 0.22
C SER A 294 0.75 -1.70 1.06
N ARG A 295 0.21 -2.89 1.36
CA ARG A 295 -0.96 -3.07 2.24
C ARG A 295 -0.63 -2.80 3.72
N ILE A 296 0.55 -3.20 4.18
CA ILE A 296 1.07 -2.84 5.52
C ILE A 296 1.23 -1.32 5.64
N LEU A 297 1.85 -0.67 4.65
CA LEU A 297 2.04 0.79 4.66
C LEU A 297 0.70 1.53 4.65
N GLN A 298 -0.25 1.12 3.81
CA GLN A 298 -1.61 1.67 3.81
C GLN A 298 -2.24 1.58 5.20
N SER A 299 -2.15 0.40 5.83
CA SER A 299 -2.70 0.18 7.16
C SER A 299 -2.03 1.03 8.24
N LEU A 300 -0.71 1.24 8.14
CA LEU A 300 0.02 2.12 9.05
C LEU A 300 -0.41 3.59 8.91
N VAL A 301 -0.60 4.07 7.68
CA VAL A 301 -1.10 5.44 7.45
C VAL A 301 -2.49 5.63 8.06
N LEU A 302 -3.38 4.65 7.91
CA LEU A 302 -4.72 4.67 8.53
C LEU A 302 -4.66 4.66 10.06
N ALA A 303 -3.80 3.81 10.63
CA ALA A 303 -3.68 3.64 12.07
C ALA A 303 -3.13 4.89 12.77
N ARG A 304 -2.18 5.58 12.13
CA ARG A 304 -1.56 6.81 12.65
C ARG A 304 -2.50 8.00 12.77
N ASP A 305 -3.58 8.02 12.01
CA ASP A 305 -4.59 9.09 12.02
C ASP A 305 -5.71 8.81 13.03
N GLY A 306 -5.70 7.64 13.68
CA GLY A 306 -6.62 7.28 14.75
C GLY A 306 -8.03 6.89 14.29
N VAL A 307 -8.26 6.66 13.00
CA VAL A 307 -9.59 6.31 12.46
C VAL A 307 -10.08 4.98 13.04
N LEU A 308 -9.29 3.92 12.89
CA LEU A 308 -9.60 2.58 13.39
C LEU A 308 -8.29 1.81 13.66
N SER A 309 -8.36 0.76 14.48
CA SER A 309 -7.24 -0.18 14.59
C SER A 309 -6.94 -0.82 13.23
N PRO A 310 -5.66 -1.14 12.93
CA PRO A 310 -5.25 -1.64 11.62
C PRO A 310 -6.13 -2.79 11.09
N GLU A 311 -6.42 -3.78 11.94
CA GLU A 311 -7.22 -4.96 11.56
C GLU A 311 -8.69 -4.68 11.18
N LEU A 312 -9.22 -3.52 11.58
CA LEU A 312 -10.60 -3.11 11.31
C LEU A 312 -10.69 -2.14 10.13
N GLY A 313 -9.62 -1.36 9.89
CA GLY A 313 -9.57 -0.38 8.80
C GLY A 313 -9.01 -0.91 7.49
N SER A 314 -8.36 -2.07 7.50
CA SER A 314 -7.66 -2.63 6.35
C SER A 314 -8.62 -3.32 5.36
N ILE A 315 -8.27 -3.33 4.06
CA ILE A 315 -9.15 -3.74 2.94
C ILE A 315 -8.74 -5.07 2.27
N GLU A 316 -7.82 -5.83 2.85
CA GLU A 316 -7.23 -6.99 2.18
C GLU A 316 -8.23 -8.11 1.93
N GLU A 317 -9.30 -8.20 2.72
CA GLU A 317 -10.41 -9.14 2.47
C GLU A 317 -11.17 -8.78 1.19
N ASP A 318 -11.48 -7.51 0.94
CA ASP A 318 -12.08 -7.06 -0.33
C ASP A 318 -11.12 -7.29 -1.50
N LEU A 319 -9.85 -6.92 -1.34
CA LEU A 319 -8.83 -7.14 -2.38
C LEU A 319 -8.65 -8.62 -2.73
N ALA A 320 -8.68 -9.52 -1.75
CA ALA A 320 -8.54 -10.96 -1.97
C ALA A 320 -9.79 -11.61 -2.58
N ARG A 321 -10.97 -11.00 -2.39
CA ARG A 321 -12.24 -11.49 -2.97
C ARG A 321 -12.25 -11.31 -4.49
N ASP A 322 -11.68 -10.22 -4.99
CA ASP A 322 -11.53 -9.93 -6.41
C ASP A 322 -10.13 -9.38 -6.72
N THR A 323 -9.14 -10.26 -6.64
CA THR A 323 -7.74 -9.97 -6.96
C THR A 323 -7.56 -9.48 -8.41
N GLY A 324 -8.45 -9.92 -9.32
CA GLY A 324 -8.45 -9.50 -10.72
C GLY A 324 -8.72 -8.00 -10.84
N ARG A 325 -9.84 -7.54 -10.27
CA ARG A 325 -10.21 -6.11 -10.22
C ARG A 325 -9.09 -5.25 -9.62
N TYR A 326 -8.50 -5.70 -8.52
CA TYR A 326 -7.38 -5.01 -7.88
C TYR A 326 -6.18 -4.79 -8.83
N TYR A 327 -5.71 -5.86 -9.49
CA TYR A 327 -4.58 -5.74 -10.41
C TYR A 327 -4.95 -5.01 -11.71
N ASP A 328 -6.21 -5.08 -12.15
CA ASP A 328 -6.67 -4.39 -13.36
C ASP A 328 -6.60 -2.87 -13.18
N VAL A 329 -7.07 -2.35 -12.04
CA VAL A 329 -6.99 -0.92 -11.71
C VAL A 329 -5.53 -0.47 -11.56
N LEU A 330 -4.68 -1.26 -10.88
CA LEU A 330 -3.24 -0.94 -10.80
C LEU A 330 -2.60 -0.85 -12.17
N ARG A 331 -2.85 -1.83 -13.06
CA ARG A 331 -2.31 -1.80 -14.43
C ARG A 331 -2.84 -0.59 -15.22
N GLN A 332 -4.11 -0.24 -15.04
CA GLN A 332 -4.70 0.95 -15.66
C GLN A 332 -3.94 2.22 -15.27
N VAL A 333 -3.64 2.42 -13.98
CA VAL A 333 -2.95 3.61 -13.47
C VAL A 333 -1.46 3.60 -13.82
N GLN A 334 -0.78 2.46 -13.70
CA GLN A 334 0.66 2.33 -13.93
C GLN A 334 1.04 2.32 -15.41
N GLY A 335 0.29 1.63 -16.28
CA GLY A 335 0.55 1.65 -17.73
C GLY A 335 1.79 0.87 -18.13
N GLY A 336 2.09 -0.17 -17.34
CA GLY A 336 3.16 -1.13 -17.62
C GLY A 336 4.58 -0.67 -17.27
N ARG A 337 4.78 0.57 -16.81
CA ARG A 337 6.06 1.05 -16.28
C ARG A 337 5.86 2.24 -15.34
N TYR A 338 6.84 2.59 -14.53
CA TYR A 338 6.76 3.75 -13.63
C TYR A 338 6.51 5.06 -14.39
N GLN A 339 5.34 5.68 -14.18
CA GLN A 339 4.87 6.91 -14.82
C GLN A 339 4.02 7.74 -13.83
N PRO A 340 4.65 8.42 -12.85
CA PRO A 340 3.94 9.19 -11.82
C PRO A 340 3.08 10.35 -12.35
N GLU A 341 3.28 10.76 -13.61
CA GLU A 341 2.48 11.77 -14.31
C GLU A 341 1.05 11.29 -14.66
N ARG A 342 0.78 9.98 -14.59
CA ARG A 342 -0.54 9.42 -14.91
C ARG A 342 -1.52 9.65 -13.76
N SER A 343 -2.79 9.79 -14.12
CA SER A 343 -3.85 10.00 -13.14
C SER A 343 -4.02 8.81 -12.19
N ALA A 344 -3.93 9.09 -10.89
CA ALA A 344 -4.23 8.15 -9.81
C ALA A 344 -5.74 8.07 -9.48
N ASP A 345 -6.58 8.83 -10.17
CA ASP A 345 -8.03 8.91 -9.91
C ASP A 345 -8.75 7.54 -9.92
N PRO A 346 -8.52 6.63 -10.89
CA PRO A 346 -9.15 5.31 -10.87
C PRO A 346 -8.75 4.47 -9.66
N TRP A 347 -7.50 4.62 -9.19
CA TRP A 347 -7.00 3.94 -8.01
C TRP A 347 -7.65 4.50 -6.74
N LEU A 348 -7.77 5.82 -6.64
CA LEU A 348 -8.43 6.46 -5.51
C LEU A 348 -9.89 6.03 -5.40
N ALA A 349 -10.64 6.07 -6.50
CA ALA A 349 -12.03 5.64 -6.55
C ALA A 349 -12.19 4.17 -6.09
N PHE A 350 -11.31 3.30 -6.58
CA PHE A 350 -11.27 1.89 -6.19
C PHE A 350 -11.02 1.71 -4.69
N CYS A 351 -10.03 2.40 -4.12
CA CYS A 351 -9.71 2.30 -2.70
C CYS A 351 -10.84 2.80 -1.80
N ILE A 352 -11.47 3.92 -2.14
CA ILE A 352 -12.62 4.45 -1.38
C ILE A 352 -13.75 3.42 -1.35
N GLU A 353 -14.07 2.82 -2.49
CA GLU A 353 -15.11 1.80 -2.57
C GLU A 353 -14.72 0.53 -1.79
N ALA A 354 -13.48 0.06 -1.91
CA ALA A 354 -12.99 -1.09 -1.15
C ALA A 354 -13.11 -0.85 0.36
N HIS A 355 -12.73 0.34 0.84
CA HIS A 355 -12.91 0.73 2.25
C HIS A 355 -14.38 0.77 2.66
N ARG A 356 -15.27 1.26 1.78
CA ARG A 356 -16.72 1.35 2.05
C ARG A 356 -17.35 -0.04 2.18
N VAL A 357 -17.04 -0.94 1.24
CA VAL A 357 -17.50 -2.34 1.27
C VAL A 357 -16.99 -3.03 2.54
N GLN A 358 -15.69 -2.94 2.81
CA GLN A 358 -15.07 -3.54 3.99
C GLN A 358 -15.72 -3.02 5.30
N ALA A 359 -15.89 -1.70 5.44
CA ALA A 359 -16.52 -1.11 6.63
C ALA A 359 -17.97 -1.63 6.81
N GLY A 360 -18.73 -1.73 5.73
CA GLY A 360 -20.09 -2.31 5.74
C GLY A 360 -20.10 -3.78 6.18
N GLU A 361 -19.19 -4.60 5.65
CA GLU A 361 -19.06 -6.02 6.05
C GLU A 361 -18.66 -6.18 7.52
N ARG A 362 -17.76 -5.33 8.03
CA ARG A 362 -17.37 -5.30 9.44
C ARG A 362 -18.54 -4.94 10.34
N ILE A 363 -19.28 -3.89 9.99
CA ILE A 363 -20.50 -3.48 10.69
C ILE A 363 -21.53 -4.61 10.71
N ALA A 364 -21.78 -5.27 9.58
CA ALA A 364 -22.72 -6.38 9.53
C ALA A 364 -22.27 -7.56 10.42
N THR A 365 -20.95 -7.78 10.53
CA THR A 365 -20.37 -8.81 11.41
C THR A 365 -20.56 -8.45 12.89
N LEU A 366 -20.35 -7.18 13.25
CA LEU A 366 -20.64 -6.65 14.59
C LEU A 366 -22.11 -6.83 14.97
N ASP A 367 -23.01 -6.44 14.07
CA ASP A 367 -24.45 -6.57 14.30
C ASP A 367 -24.88 -8.04 14.49
N ARG A 368 -24.28 -8.98 13.75
CA ARG A 368 -24.51 -10.43 13.92
C ARG A 368 -23.97 -10.93 15.26
N ALA A 369 -22.76 -10.53 15.64
CA ALA A 369 -22.17 -10.89 16.93
C ALA A 369 -23.02 -10.37 18.10
N ALA A 370 -23.52 -9.14 18.03
CA ALA A 370 -24.39 -8.56 19.04
C ALA A 370 -25.72 -9.34 19.18
N ARG A 371 -26.37 -9.68 18.06
CA ARG A 371 -27.60 -10.50 18.08
C ARG A 371 -27.37 -11.90 18.62
N ARG A 372 -26.25 -12.53 18.24
CA ARG A 372 -25.85 -13.83 18.76
C ARG A 372 -25.66 -13.77 20.27
N TRP A 373 -24.89 -12.81 20.76
CA TRP A 373 -24.63 -12.62 22.19
C TRP A 373 -25.94 -12.46 22.98
N ALA A 374 -26.84 -11.59 22.53
CA ALA A 374 -28.15 -11.40 23.17
C ALA A 374 -28.99 -12.70 23.22
N ALA A 375 -28.97 -13.50 22.14
CA ALA A 375 -29.67 -14.78 22.11
C ALA A 375 -29.07 -15.82 23.09
N LEU A 376 -27.75 -15.76 23.31
CA LEU A 376 -27.06 -16.60 24.30
C LEU A 376 -27.35 -16.15 25.73
N GLU A 377 -27.39 -14.84 26.00
CA GLU A 377 -27.79 -14.30 27.31
C GLU A 377 -29.22 -14.72 27.65
N GLU A 378 -30.16 -14.59 26.71
CA GLU A 378 -31.54 -15.04 26.89
C GLU A 378 -31.61 -16.55 27.18
N LEU A 379 -30.81 -17.36 26.47
CA LEU A 379 -30.74 -18.82 26.65
C LEU A 379 -30.26 -19.20 28.07
N VAL A 380 -29.22 -18.52 28.54
CA VAL A 380 -28.61 -18.75 29.86
C VAL A 380 -29.54 -18.27 30.98
N ALA A 381 -30.13 -17.08 30.84
CA ALA A 381 -31.08 -16.51 31.77
C ALA A 381 -32.35 -17.38 31.91
N ALA A 382 -32.92 -17.84 30.79
CA ALA A 382 -34.10 -18.71 30.80
C ALA A 382 -33.89 -20.05 31.51
N ARG A 383 -32.63 -20.49 31.65
CA ARG A 383 -32.25 -21.72 32.37
C ARG A 383 -31.80 -21.49 33.80
N GLY A 384 -31.72 -20.24 34.26
CA GLY A 384 -31.15 -19.88 35.56
C GLY A 384 -29.69 -20.33 35.69
N TRP A 385 -28.95 -20.31 34.58
CA TRP A 385 -27.55 -20.70 34.55
C TRP A 385 -26.61 -19.52 34.83
N PRO A 386 -25.36 -19.77 35.23
CA PRO A 386 -24.38 -18.68 35.41
C PRO A 386 -24.05 -17.96 34.10
N ASP A 387 -24.02 -16.63 34.12
CA ASP A 387 -23.77 -15.76 32.96
C ASP A 387 -22.49 -16.11 32.19
N ARG A 388 -21.45 -16.57 32.90
CA ARG A 388 -20.19 -17.03 32.29
C ARG A 388 -20.35 -18.11 31.22
N LEU A 389 -21.44 -18.88 31.24
CA LEU A 389 -21.70 -19.90 30.22
C LEU A 389 -21.92 -19.29 28.82
N VAL A 390 -22.30 -18.00 28.74
CA VAL A 390 -22.40 -17.29 27.46
C VAL A 390 -21.07 -17.34 26.71
N ILE A 391 -19.94 -17.18 27.40
CA ILE A 391 -18.59 -17.22 26.81
C ILE A 391 -18.29 -18.60 26.21
N ALA A 392 -18.62 -19.69 26.92
CA ALA A 392 -18.40 -21.04 26.40
C ALA A 392 -19.28 -21.33 25.17
N LEU A 393 -20.53 -20.88 25.19
CA LEU A 393 -21.46 -21.04 24.07
C LEU A 393 -20.99 -20.26 22.85
N GLU A 394 -20.57 -19.00 23.04
CA GLU A 394 -20.02 -18.15 21.97
C GLU A 394 -18.76 -18.78 21.37
N GLN A 395 -17.80 -19.19 22.20
CA GLN A 395 -16.57 -19.85 21.73
C GLN A 395 -16.90 -21.13 20.93
N SER A 396 -17.86 -21.93 21.40
CA SER A 396 -18.28 -23.16 20.70
C SER A 396 -18.88 -22.91 19.31
N LEU A 397 -19.48 -21.73 19.09
CA LEU A 397 -20.09 -21.36 17.81
C LEU A 397 -19.07 -20.88 16.79
N VAL A 398 -17.94 -20.33 17.24
CA VAL A 398 -16.96 -19.70 16.34
C VAL A 398 -15.75 -20.58 16.10
N ASP A 399 -14.97 -20.90 17.14
CA ASP A 399 -13.67 -21.59 17.03
C ASP A 399 -13.64 -22.95 17.74
N GLY A 400 -14.70 -23.25 18.49
CA GLY A 400 -14.73 -24.32 19.47
C GLY A 400 -14.27 -23.85 20.85
N VAL A 401 -14.76 -24.52 21.89
CA VAL A 401 -14.41 -24.25 23.28
C VAL A 401 -13.62 -25.40 23.87
N ASP A 402 -12.42 -25.11 24.36
CA ASP A 402 -11.65 -26.03 25.19
C ASP A 402 -11.61 -25.57 26.66
N ARG A 403 -11.31 -26.52 27.55
CA ARG A 403 -11.32 -26.28 29.00
C ARG A 403 -10.24 -25.30 29.43
N ALA A 404 -9.05 -25.35 28.86
CA ALA A 404 -7.94 -24.51 29.28
C ALA A 404 -8.20 -23.06 28.90
N TRP A 405 -8.60 -22.81 27.65
CA TRP A 405 -8.95 -21.49 27.16
C TRP A 405 -10.13 -20.88 27.93
N TYR A 406 -11.23 -21.62 28.08
CA TYR A 406 -12.39 -21.14 28.83
C TYR A 406 -12.07 -20.85 30.31
N SER A 407 -11.23 -21.69 30.93
CA SER A 407 -10.83 -21.48 32.33
C SER A 407 -10.05 -20.19 32.53
N THR A 408 -9.17 -19.84 31.58
CA THR A 408 -8.39 -18.59 31.61
C THR A 408 -9.28 -17.39 31.29
N GLU A 409 -10.07 -17.45 30.23
CA GLU A 409 -10.88 -16.31 29.76
C GLU A 409 -11.92 -15.87 30.80
N VAL A 410 -12.50 -16.82 31.55
CA VAL A 410 -13.51 -16.53 32.58
C VAL A 410 -12.95 -16.56 34.01
N GLU A 411 -11.64 -16.73 34.16
CA GLU A 411 -10.95 -16.73 35.46
C GLU A 411 -11.54 -17.71 36.49
N VAL A 412 -11.93 -18.91 36.05
CA VAL A 412 -12.47 -19.97 36.91
C VAL A 412 -11.48 -21.12 37.08
N SER A 413 -11.68 -21.94 38.12
CA SER A 413 -10.85 -23.14 38.29
C SER A 413 -11.09 -24.17 37.17
N PRO A 414 -10.08 -24.99 36.80
CA PRO A 414 -10.23 -26.08 35.84
C PRO A 414 -11.39 -27.05 36.15
N ALA A 415 -11.69 -27.25 37.43
CA ALA A 415 -12.80 -28.09 37.88
C ALA A 415 -14.16 -27.45 37.55
N THR A 416 -14.30 -26.14 37.80
CA THR A 416 -15.50 -25.35 37.46
C THR A 416 -15.70 -25.33 35.95
N ALA A 417 -14.65 -25.03 35.18
CA ALA A 417 -14.67 -25.08 33.72
C ALA A 417 -15.14 -26.45 33.20
N SER A 418 -14.64 -27.55 33.78
CA SER A 418 -15.04 -28.89 33.40
C SER A 418 -16.51 -29.20 33.72
N ALA A 419 -17.06 -28.64 34.80
CA ALA A 419 -18.46 -28.82 35.18
C ALA A 419 -19.39 -27.99 34.28
N ASP A 420 -19.00 -26.76 33.96
CA ASP A 420 -19.70 -25.87 33.03
C ASP A 420 -19.80 -26.51 31.63
N LEU A 421 -18.68 -26.97 31.06
CA LEU A 421 -18.69 -27.63 29.74
C LEU A 421 -19.51 -28.92 29.73
N ARG A 422 -19.47 -29.71 30.82
CA ARG A 422 -20.34 -30.90 30.97
C ARG A 422 -21.81 -30.54 30.97
N ARG A 423 -22.21 -29.50 31.71
CA ARG A 423 -23.60 -29.02 31.70
C ARG A 423 -24.08 -28.65 30.29
N LEU A 424 -23.23 -27.99 29.50
CA LEU A 424 -23.58 -27.63 28.11
C LEU A 424 -23.68 -28.85 27.19
N MET A 425 -22.82 -29.85 27.37
CA MET A 425 -22.89 -31.13 26.64
C MET A 425 -24.13 -31.94 27.02
N ASP A 426 -24.45 -32.05 28.31
CA ASP A 426 -25.63 -32.76 28.81
C ASP A 426 -26.93 -32.14 28.29
N ALA A 427 -26.91 -30.83 28.02
CA ALA A 427 -28.01 -30.09 27.42
C ALA A 427 -28.05 -30.17 25.87
N GLY A 428 -27.12 -30.87 25.23
CA GLY A 428 -27.03 -30.99 23.76
C GLY A 428 -26.64 -29.71 23.01
N LEU A 429 -26.19 -28.68 23.73
CA LEU A 429 -25.84 -27.38 23.15
C LEU A 429 -24.45 -27.39 22.52
N ILE A 430 -23.53 -28.20 23.04
CA ILE A 430 -22.18 -28.40 22.49
C ILE A 430 -21.85 -29.89 22.42
N ALA A 431 -20.94 -30.27 21.52
CA ALA A 431 -20.47 -31.64 21.34
C ALA A 431 -18.96 -31.67 21.11
N ARG A 432 -18.28 -32.72 21.59
CA ARG A 432 -16.85 -32.94 21.32
C ARG A 432 -16.65 -33.61 19.96
N GLU A 433 -15.79 -33.03 19.13
CA GLU A 433 -15.33 -33.66 17.89
C GLU A 433 -13.93 -34.26 18.07
N GLY A 434 -13.85 -35.52 18.52
CA GLY A 434 -12.60 -36.27 18.60
C GLY A 434 -12.32 -36.94 19.94
N ARG A 435 -11.11 -37.51 20.09
CA ARG A 435 -10.65 -38.23 21.30
C ARG A 435 -9.50 -37.48 21.96
N GLY A 436 -9.71 -36.96 23.17
CA GLY A 436 -8.68 -36.26 23.94
C GLY A 436 -9.25 -35.43 25.09
N ARG A 437 -8.41 -35.06 26.07
CA ARG A 437 -8.83 -34.20 27.20
C ARG A 437 -9.00 -32.75 26.77
N ASP A 438 -8.20 -32.31 25.80
CA ASP A 438 -8.10 -30.93 25.31
C ASP A 438 -8.70 -30.76 23.90
N THR A 439 -9.49 -31.73 23.43
CA THR A 439 -10.27 -31.58 22.20
C THR A 439 -11.35 -30.51 22.38
N PRO A 440 -11.41 -29.48 21.53
CA PRO A 440 -12.43 -28.44 21.62
C PRO A 440 -13.82 -29.02 21.38
N SER A 441 -14.82 -28.43 22.02
CA SER A 441 -16.23 -28.75 21.83
C SER A 441 -16.85 -27.70 20.90
N LEU A 442 -17.60 -28.15 19.89
CA LEU A 442 -18.28 -27.29 18.93
C LEU A 442 -19.77 -27.17 19.26
N ALA A 443 -20.39 -26.09 18.79
CA ALA A 443 -21.84 -25.89 18.90
C ALA A 443 -22.61 -27.01 18.22
N GLY A 444 -23.54 -27.62 18.97
CA GLY A 444 -24.47 -28.62 18.47
C GLY A 444 -25.59 -28.00 17.59
N PRO A 445 -26.34 -28.82 16.85
CA PRO A 445 -27.38 -28.33 15.93
C PRO A 445 -28.42 -27.42 16.60
N GLN A 446 -28.84 -27.76 17.81
CA GLN A 446 -29.83 -26.99 18.57
C GLN A 446 -29.36 -25.55 18.85
N LEU A 447 -28.08 -25.38 19.20
CA LEU A 447 -27.52 -24.06 19.47
C LEU A 447 -27.42 -23.24 18.18
N ARG A 448 -26.94 -23.88 17.08
CA ARG A 448 -26.80 -23.24 15.76
C ARG A 448 -28.15 -22.76 15.22
N GLU A 449 -29.18 -23.60 15.27
CA GLU A 449 -30.53 -23.25 14.82
C GLU A 449 -31.10 -22.06 15.59
N ARG A 450 -30.89 -22.03 16.90
CA ARG A 450 -31.41 -20.95 17.76
C ARG A 450 -30.74 -19.61 17.45
N VAL A 451 -29.42 -19.61 17.28
CA VAL A 451 -28.65 -18.41 16.92
C VAL A 451 -28.97 -17.95 15.50
N ALA A 452 -29.18 -18.88 14.56
CA ALA A 452 -29.63 -18.56 13.20
C ALA A 452 -31.02 -17.90 13.19
N ALA A 453 -31.96 -18.39 13.99
CA ALA A 453 -33.29 -17.79 14.11
C ALA A 453 -33.27 -16.36 14.67
N ALA A 454 -32.26 -16.02 15.49
CA ALA A 454 -32.03 -14.68 16.00
C ALA A 454 -31.23 -13.77 15.03
N GLY A 455 -30.85 -14.26 13.85
CA GLY A 455 -30.03 -13.51 12.89
C GLY A 455 -28.58 -13.29 13.35
N GLY A 456 -28.08 -14.15 14.24
CA GLY A 456 -26.70 -14.11 14.77
C GLY A 456 -25.75 -15.17 14.18
N ALA A 457 -26.23 -15.95 13.20
CA ALA A 457 -25.42 -16.98 12.52
C ALA A 457 -24.30 -16.40 11.68
#